data_AF-A0A380NX29-F1
#
_entry.id   AF-A0A380NX29-F1
#
_cell.length_a   1.000
_cell.length_b   1.000
_cell.length_c   1.000
_cell.angle_alpha   90.00
_cell.angle_beta   90.00
_cell.angle_gamma   90.00
#
_symmetry.space_group_name_H-M   'P 1'
#
loop_
_entity.id
_entity.type
_entity.pdbx_description
1 polymer ?
#
loop_
_entity_poly.entity_id
_entity_poly.type
_entity_poly.pdbx_seq_one_letter_code
_entity_poly.pdbx_strand_id
1 'polypeptide(L)'
;MLALITISNKRNNNSRQKINEKQIQAQKAKLDKLALPQLQKGVASNESEVRIETTAGPITVKLFNQEAPLAVQNFMTHAKQGYYDGTNFHRVVKDFMIQGGDPKGTGAGGHSIWYQKIQN
;
A
#
# COMPACT_ATOMS: atom_id res chain seq x y z
N MET A 1 9.79 -70.33 14.15
CA MET A 1 10.78 -69.50 14.89
C MET A 1 10.83 -68.15 14.16
N LEU A 2 9.93 -67.22 14.50
CA LEU A 2 10.20 -66.00 15.32
C LEU A 2 11.11 -65.01 14.56
N ALA A 3 10.76 -63.76 14.23
CA ALA A 3 9.66 -62.85 14.60
C ALA A 3 9.46 -61.86 13.41
N LEU A 4 8.27 -61.44 12.97
CA LEU A 4 7.19 -60.76 13.71
C LEU A 4 7.70 -59.59 14.57
N ILE A 5 8.48 -58.69 13.97
CA ILE A 5 8.51 -57.28 14.39
C ILE A 5 8.07 -56.43 13.21
N THR A 6 6.76 -56.41 13.07
CA THR A 6 5.97 -55.31 12.52
C THR A 6 6.47 -54.01 13.12
N ILE A 7 7.40 -53.31 12.46
CA ILE A 7 7.53 -51.86 12.67
C ILE A 7 6.36 -51.25 11.90
N SER A 8 5.20 -51.30 12.55
CA SER A 8 4.07 -50.44 12.25
C SER A 8 4.60 -49.01 12.33
N ASN A 9 4.97 -48.45 11.17
CA ASN A 9 5.25 -47.03 11.05
C ASN A 9 3.90 -46.31 11.07
N LYS A 10 3.22 -46.35 12.22
CA LYS A 10 2.15 -45.44 12.57
C LYS A 10 2.80 -44.09 12.84
N ARG A 11 3.29 -43.46 11.77
CA ARG A 11 3.57 -42.02 11.76
C ARG A 11 2.24 -41.36 12.07
N ASN A 12 2.09 -40.92 13.32
CA ASN A 12 1.02 -40.05 13.78
C ASN A 12 1.07 -38.75 12.95
N ASN A 13 0.38 -38.76 11.80
CA ASN A 13 0.18 -37.57 10.97
C ASN A 13 -0.86 -36.61 11.59
N ASN A 14 -1.56 -37.02 12.65
CA ASN A 14 -2.61 -36.24 13.30
C ASN A 14 -2.10 -35.04 14.12
N SER A 15 -0.82 -35.01 14.51
CA SER A 15 -0.24 -33.87 15.26
C SER A 15 0.34 -32.79 14.33
N ARG A 16 0.88 -33.13 13.16
CA ARG A 16 1.39 -32.13 12.19
C ARG A 16 0.27 -31.36 11.48
N GLN A 17 -0.88 -31.98 11.21
CA GLN A 17 -2.02 -31.30 10.58
C GLN A 17 -2.70 -30.29 11.54
N LYS A 18 -2.91 -30.67 12.81
CA LYS A 18 -3.53 -29.78 13.81
C LYS A 18 -2.70 -28.54 14.16
N ILE A 19 -1.37 -28.64 14.11
CA ILE A 19 -0.48 -27.49 14.35
C ILE A 19 -0.61 -26.48 13.20
N ASN A 20 -0.72 -26.95 11.96
CA ASN A 20 -0.86 -26.09 10.79
C ASN A 20 -2.24 -25.43 10.73
N GLU A 21 -3.33 -26.13 11.03
CA GLU A 21 -4.69 -25.57 11.01
C GLU A 21 -4.88 -24.47 12.06
N LYS A 22 -4.38 -24.67 13.29
CA LYS A 22 -4.41 -23.63 14.33
C LYS A 22 -3.57 -22.41 13.96
N GLN A 23 -2.41 -22.60 13.35
CA GLN A 23 -1.56 -21.49 12.89
C GLN A 23 -2.20 -20.74 11.70
N ILE A 24 -2.80 -21.45 10.75
CA ILE A 24 -3.54 -20.89 9.61
C ILE A 24 -4.78 -20.13 10.11
N GLN A 25 -5.53 -20.68 11.06
CA GLN A 25 -6.69 -19.99 11.65
C GLN A 25 -6.29 -18.76 12.48
N ALA A 26 -5.18 -18.83 13.22
CA ALA A 26 -4.64 -17.68 13.93
C ALA A 26 -4.17 -16.56 12.96
N GLN A 27 -3.52 -16.93 11.85
CA GLN A 27 -3.13 -15.97 10.80
C GLN A 27 -4.34 -15.40 10.06
N LYS A 28 -5.34 -16.22 9.74
CA LYS A 28 -6.59 -15.79 9.12
C LYS A 28 -7.36 -14.83 10.02
N ALA A 29 -7.53 -15.17 11.30
CA ALA A 29 -8.16 -14.29 12.28
C ALA A 29 -7.38 -12.97 12.49
N LYS A 30 -6.05 -12.99 12.33
CA LYS A 30 -5.22 -11.79 12.36
C LYS A 30 -5.39 -10.93 11.10
N LEU A 31 -5.53 -11.57 9.93
CA LEU A 31 -5.79 -10.91 8.66
C LEU A 31 -7.19 -10.28 8.64
N ASP A 32 -8.20 -10.98 9.15
CA ASP A 32 -9.58 -10.50 9.25
C ASP A 32 -9.71 -9.31 10.24
N LYS A 33 -8.79 -9.21 11.21
CA LYS A 33 -8.69 -8.06 12.12
C LYS A 33 -7.93 -6.86 11.54
N LEU A 34 -7.24 -7.02 10.42
CA LEU A 34 -6.53 -5.92 9.79
C LEU A 34 -7.55 -5.06 9.06
N ALA A 35 -7.80 -3.84 9.56
CA ALA A 35 -8.58 -2.86 8.82
C ALA A 35 -7.81 -2.51 7.54
N LEU A 36 -8.38 -2.85 6.39
CA LEU A 36 -7.82 -2.55 5.06
C LEU A 36 -8.64 -1.43 4.39
N PRO A 37 -8.47 -0.18 4.83
CA PRO A 37 -9.26 0.96 4.31
C PRO A 37 -9.10 1.15 2.79
N GLN A 38 -7.99 0.67 2.21
CA GLN A 38 -7.75 0.70 0.77
C GLN A 38 -8.65 -0.21 -0.06
N LEU A 39 -9.29 -1.22 0.55
CA LEU A 39 -10.21 -2.11 -0.16
C LEU A 39 -11.66 -1.61 -0.13
N GLN A 40 -11.93 -0.55 0.63
CA GLN A 40 -13.26 0.04 0.74
C GLN A 40 -13.52 0.99 -0.44
N LYS A 41 -14.65 0.82 -1.13
CA LYS A 41 -15.03 1.63 -2.30
C LYS A 41 -15.36 3.09 -1.99
N GLY A 42 -15.68 3.41 -0.74
CA GLY A 42 -16.04 4.77 -0.31
C GLY A 42 -14.86 5.54 0.26
N VAL A 43 -15.08 6.85 0.41
CA VAL A 43 -14.20 7.77 1.12
C VAL A 43 -14.79 7.99 2.52
N ALA A 44 -14.05 7.59 3.55
CA ALA A 44 -14.45 7.78 4.93
C ALA A 44 -14.28 9.25 5.36
N SER A 45 -14.89 9.64 6.49
CA SER A 45 -14.84 11.02 7.00
C SER A 45 -13.43 11.50 7.38
N ASN A 46 -12.52 10.56 7.64
CA ASN A 46 -11.11 10.77 7.95
C ASN A 46 -10.19 10.59 6.73
N GLU A 47 -10.75 10.43 5.52
CA GLU A 47 -10.02 10.31 4.26
C GLU A 47 -10.29 11.55 3.39
N SER A 48 -9.45 11.76 2.38
CA SER A 48 -9.68 12.82 1.37
C SER A 48 -9.77 12.20 -0.02
N GLU A 49 -10.57 12.81 -0.89
CA GLU A 49 -10.61 12.47 -2.31
C GLU A 49 -9.97 13.58 -3.13
N VAL A 50 -9.12 13.20 -4.08
CA VAL A 50 -8.50 14.14 -5.02
C VAL A 50 -8.71 13.65 -6.43
N ARG A 51 -9.09 14.57 -7.32
CA ARG A 51 -9.23 14.33 -8.74
C ARG A 51 -8.08 14.99 -9.49
N ILE A 52 -7.30 14.17 -10.19
CA ILE A 52 -6.17 14.59 -11.01
C ILE A 52 -6.64 14.62 -12.45
N GLU A 53 -6.73 15.81 -13.04
CA GLU A 53 -7.05 15.97 -14.45
C GLU A 53 -5.79 15.74 -15.28
N THR A 54 -5.83 14.77 -16.21
CA THR A 54 -4.70 14.47 -17.09
C THR A 54 -5.16 14.47 -18.54
N THR A 55 -4.20 14.53 -19.47
CA THR A 55 -4.48 14.42 -20.91
C THR A 55 -5.04 13.06 -21.32
N ALA A 56 -4.86 12.01 -20.50
CA ALA A 56 -5.41 10.68 -20.73
C ALA A 56 -6.78 10.47 -20.03
N GLY A 57 -7.30 11.50 -19.35
CA GLY A 57 -8.55 11.46 -18.60
C GLY A 57 -8.35 11.68 -17.09
N PRO A 58 -9.45 11.83 -16.34
CA PRO A 58 -9.41 12.07 -14.91
C PRO A 58 -9.02 10.81 -14.13
N ILE A 59 -8.19 10.99 -13.09
CA ILE A 59 -7.84 9.95 -12.12
C ILE A 59 -8.33 10.41 -10.75
N THR A 60 -9.23 9.63 -10.13
CA THR A 60 -9.68 9.86 -8.76
C THR A 60 -8.85 9.03 -7.80
N VAL A 61 -8.28 9.68 -6.78
CA VAL A 61 -7.40 9.07 -5.79
C VAL A 61 -7.94 9.33 -4.39
N LYS A 62 -7.91 8.28 -3.57
CA LYS A 62 -8.25 8.35 -2.15
C LYS A 62 -7.00 8.48 -1.30
N LEU A 63 -7.01 9.42 -0.36
CA LEU A 63 -5.91 9.73 0.54
C LEU A 63 -6.25 9.32 1.97
N PHE A 64 -5.31 8.66 2.64
CA PHE A 64 -5.48 8.16 4.01
C PHE A 64 -4.87 9.15 5.00
N ASN A 65 -5.67 10.15 5.42
CA ASN A 65 -5.17 11.27 6.23
C ASN A 65 -4.59 10.83 7.58
N GLN A 66 -5.12 9.76 8.18
CA GLN A 66 -4.63 9.24 9.46
C GLN A 66 -3.39 8.36 9.34
N GLU A 67 -3.28 7.57 8.26
CA GLU A 67 -2.16 6.66 8.05
C GLU A 67 -0.90 7.40 7.56
N ALA A 68 -1.07 8.46 6.77
CA ALA A 68 0.03 9.21 6.17
C ALA A 68 -0.18 10.75 6.27
N PRO A 69 -0.37 11.30 7.48
CA PRO A 69 -0.80 12.70 7.67
C PRO A 69 0.13 13.72 7.03
N LEU A 70 1.45 13.52 7.18
CA LEU A 70 2.44 14.42 6.59
C LEU A 70 2.39 14.32 5.05
N ALA A 71 2.47 13.11 4.48
CA ALA A 71 2.46 12.95 3.03
C ALA A 71 1.20 13.54 2.39
N VAL A 72 0.03 13.31 3.01
CA VAL A 72 -1.24 13.88 2.58
C VAL A 72 -1.22 15.41 2.68
N GLN A 73 -0.76 15.97 3.79
CA GLN A 73 -0.65 17.42 3.93
C GLN A 73 0.24 18.04 2.84
N ASN A 74 1.42 17.46 2.60
CA ASN A 74 2.33 17.90 1.55
C ASN A 74 1.68 17.85 0.18
N PHE A 75 1.03 16.73 -0.16
CA PHE A 75 0.36 16.55 -1.44
C PHE A 75 -0.79 17.54 -1.63
N MET A 76 -1.67 17.68 -0.63
CA MET A 76 -2.83 18.58 -0.69
C MET A 76 -2.43 20.05 -0.80
N THR A 77 -1.39 20.47 -0.08
CA THR A 77 -0.89 21.84 -0.18
C THR A 77 -0.31 22.12 -1.56
N HIS A 78 0.53 21.24 -2.10
CA HIS A 78 1.08 21.37 -3.45
C HIS A 78 -0.02 21.39 -4.52
N ALA A 79 -1.00 20.49 -4.41
CA ALA A 79 -2.14 20.46 -5.33
C ALA A 79 -2.94 21.76 -5.31
N LYS A 80 -3.24 22.30 -4.12
CA LYS A 80 -3.96 23.59 -3.98
C LYS A 80 -3.17 24.78 -4.50
N GLN A 81 -1.85 24.70 -4.52
CA GLN A 81 -0.95 25.74 -5.03
C GLN A 81 -0.68 25.63 -6.54
N GLY A 82 -1.27 24.64 -7.23
CA GLY A 82 -1.02 24.40 -8.66
C GLY A 82 0.38 23.83 -8.95
N TYR A 83 1.09 23.31 -7.94
CA TYR A 83 2.47 22.84 -8.09
C TYR A 83 2.61 21.69 -9.10
N TYR A 84 1.57 20.86 -9.23
CA TYR A 84 1.53 19.73 -10.15
C TYR A 84 0.98 20.08 -11.53
N ASP A 85 0.53 21.32 -11.75
CA ASP A 85 -0.07 21.73 -13.01
C ASP A 85 0.99 21.76 -14.11
N GLY A 86 0.68 21.14 -15.25
CA GLY A 86 1.62 21.01 -16.36
C GLY A 86 2.78 20.04 -16.13
N THR A 87 2.84 19.37 -14.97
CA THR A 87 3.88 18.34 -14.73
C THR A 87 3.59 17.07 -15.52
N ASN A 88 4.66 16.39 -15.97
CA ASN A 88 4.56 15.17 -16.75
C ASN A 88 4.82 13.91 -15.91
N PHE A 89 4.35 12.78 -16.43
CA PHE A 89 4.77 11.46 -15.94
C PHE A 89 6.10 11.08 -16.60
N HIS A 90 7.21 11.51 -16.00
CA HIS A 90 8.56 11.34 -16.56
C HIS A 90 9.06 9.88 -16.54
N ARG A 91 8.40 8.98 -15.78
CA ARG A 91 8.77 7.57 -15.75
C ARG A 91 7.54 6.67 -15.80
N VAL A 92 7.50 5.80 -16.82
CA VAL A 92 6.43 4.83 -17.06
C VAL A 92 7.06 3.44 -17.19
N VAL A 93 6.72 2.54 -16.28
CA VAL A 93 7.15 1.14 -16.33
C VAL A 93 5.89 0.28 -16.45
N LYS A 94 5.73 -0.35 -17.62
CA LYS A 94 4.59 -1.21 -17.91
C LYS A 94 4.47 -2.31 -16.85
N ASP A 95 3.24 -2.58 -16.41
CA ASP A 95 2.89 -3.60 -15.42
C ASP A 95 3.53 -3.38 -14.03
N PHE A 96 4.02 -2.16 -13.76
CA PHE A 96 4.59 -1.80 -12.46
C PHE A 96 4.04 -0.48 -11.92
N MET A 97 4.43 0.66 -12.50
CA MET A 97 4.02 1.97 -12.00
C MET A 97 4.24 3.10 -13.00
N ILE A 98 3.57 4.22 -12.74
CA ILE A 98 3.86 5.53 -13.32
C ILE A 98 4.35 6.47 -12.22
N GLN A 99 5.27 7.37 -12.56
CA GLN A 99 5.83 8.36 -11.64
C GLN A 99 5.84 9.73 -12.30
N GLY A 100 5.41 10.73 -11.53
CA GLY A 100 5.31 12.13 -11.93
C GLY A 100 5.55 13.05 -10.73
N GLY A 101 5.09 14.30 -10.82
CA GLY A 101 5.19 15.27 -9.73
C GLY A 101 6.53 16.00 -9.62
N ASP A 102 7.39 15.88 -10.64
CA ASP A 102 8.60 16.71 -10.79
C ASP A 102 8.31 17.87 -11.76
N PRO A 103 8.29 19.13 -11.29
CA PRO A 103 8.10 20.29 -12.16
C PRO A 103 9.17 20.47 -13.24
N LYS A 104 10.38 19.93 -13.03
CA LYS A 104 11.46 19.97 -14.00
C LYS A 104 11.40 18.81 -14.99
N GLY A 105 10.62 17.77 -14.70
CA GLY A 105 10.48 16.57 -15.52
C GLY A 105 11.77 15.74 -15.67
N THR A 106 12.79 15.97 -14.83
CA THR A 106 14.07 15.25 -14.89
C THR A 106 14.05 13.95 -14.09
N GLY A 107 13.11 13.82 -13.16
CA GLY A 107 12.99 12.72 -12.21
C GLY A 107 13.84 12.89 -10.94
N ALA A 108 14.59 13.99 -10.83
CA ALA A 108 15.40 14.33 -9.66
C ALA A 108 14.99 15.65 -9.00
N GLY A 109 13.99 16.35 -9.55
CA GLY A 109 13.43 17.55 -8.95
C GLY A 109 12.33 17.26 -7.93
N GLY A 110 11.63 18.32 -7.51
CA GLY A 110 10.61 18.25 -6.47
C GLY A 110 11.14 18.65 -5.09
N HIS A 111 10.34 19.41 -4.35
CA HIS A 111 10.61 19.75 -2.94
C HIS A 111 9.34 19.60 -2.13
N SER A 112 9.47 19.28 -0.84
CA SER A 112 8.33 19.29 0.07
C SER A 112 7.99 20.70 0.51
N ILE A 113 6.77 20.90 1.02
CA ILE A 113 6.33 22.17 1.60
C ILE A 113 7.16 22.60 2.83
N TRP A 114 7.94 21.69 3.41
CA TRP A 114 8.80 21.96 4.55
C TRP A 114 10.26 22.26 4.17
N TYR A 115 10.61 22.19 2.88
CA TYR A 115 12.01 22.34 2.43
C TYR A 115 12.68 23.61 2.95
N GLN A 116 11.97 24.75 2.94
CA GLN A 116 12.47 26.02 3.47
C GLN A 116 12.56 26.06 5.00
N LYS A 117 11.76 25.24 5.70
CA LYS A 117 11.65 25.24 7.16
C LYS A 117 12.79 24.51 7.86
N ILE A 118 13.58 23.74 7.12
CA ILE A 118 14.69 22.91 7.63
C ILE A 118 16.06 23.61 7.42
N GLN A 119 16.12 24.67 6.60
CA GLN A 119 17.35 25.38 6.26
C GLN A 119 17.63 26.62 7.12
N ASN A 120 16.70 26.97 8.02
CA ASN A 120 16.81 28.07 8.99
C ASN A 120 16.79 27.49 10.42
#